data_AF-A0A9P1ADQ2-F1
#
_entry.id   AF-A0A9P1ADQ2-F1
#
_cell.length_a   1.000
_cell.length_b   1.000
_cell.length_c   1.000
_cell.angle_alpha   90.00
_cell.angle_beta   90.00
_cell.angle_gamma   90.00
#
_symmetry.space_group_name_H-M   'P 1'
#
loop_
_entity.id
_entity.type
_entity.pdbx_description
1 polymer ?
#
loop_
_entity_poly.entity_id
_entity_poly.type
_entity_poly.pdbx_seq_one_letter_code
_entity_poly.pdbx_strand_id
1 'polypeptide(L)'
;MLIFLLPVLLLTLCHVDLSTACGSSTDSEYIQSPVFQMQISPPVGWTYFPSTPSVTSQAIWYFVGQSNDTTTAKNRADTELTAAMLEALIAADLNTNGVTVSNDFQPIQVENPQTTTPTGSLYGKVEGGALVATAPGVSTGSTLTYTAYHVTLRVTVSNIGATRFYWNIVENTFLQKMTMNYKAQFTGDVTVTKV
;
A
#
# COMPACT_ATOMS: atom_id res chain seq x y z
N MET A 1 -26.29 -69.98 9.08
CA MET A 1 -24.93 -69.66 8.57
C MET A 1 -24.97 -68.33 7.81
N LEU A 2 -25.40 -67.24 8.47
CA LEU A 2 -25.71 -65.96 7.80
C LEU A 2 -25.60 -64.76 8.77
N ILE A 3 -24.58 -64.75 9.63
CA ILE A 3 -24.38 -63.68 10.65
C ILE A 3 -23.00 -63.00 10.52
N PHE A 4 -22.09 -63.50 9.67
CA PHE A 4 -20.73 -62.97 9.54
C PHE A 4 -20.51 -61.98 8.38
N LEU A 5 -21.55 -61.62 7.61
CA LEU A 5 -21.42 -60.75 6.43
C LEU A 5 -21.74 -59.27 6.69
N LEU A 6 -22.28 -58.92 7.86
CA LEU A 6 -22.69 -57.54 8.18
C LEU A 6 -21.55 -56.58 8.56
N PRO A 7 -20.44 -56.98 9.23
CA PRO A 7 -19.41 -56.01 9.62
C PRO A 7 -18.42 -55.70 8.49
N VAL A 8 -18.37 -56.52 7.44
CA VAL A 8 -17.48 -56.32 6.28
C VAL A 8 -18.10 -55.36 5.26
N LEU A 9 -19.43 -55.34 5.12
CA LEU A 9 -20.14 -54.40 4.23
C LEU A 9 -20.17 -52.97 4.77
N LEU A 10 -20.06 -52.79 6.09
CA LEU A 10 -20.03 -51.46 6.71
C LEU A 10 -18.64 -50.80 6.61
N LEU A 11 -17.57 -51.58 6.45
CA LEU A 11 -16.20 -51.07 6.34
C LEU A 11 -15.83 -50.59 4.92
N THR A 12 -16.54 -51.03 3.89
CA THR A 12 -16.30 -50.63 2.49
C THR A 12 -17.07 -49.38 2.05
N LEU A 13 -18.01 -48.89 2.87
CA LEU A 13 -18.80 -47.68 2.62
C LEU A 13 -18.21 -46.41 3.24
N CYS A 14 -17.18 -46.53 4.07
CA CYS A 14 -16.39 -45.37 4.50
C CYS A 14 -15.24 -45.15 3.51
N HIS A 15 -15.59 -44.70 2.29
CA HIS A 15 -14.65 -43.89 1.52
C HIS A 15 -14.44 -42.61 2.30
N VAL A 16 -13.44 -42.61 3.17
CA VAL A 16 -12.83 -41.37 3.64
C VAL A 16 -12.13 -40.83 2.41
N ASP A 17 -12.83 -40.01 1.64
CA ASP A 17 -12.17 -39.09 0.74
C ASP A 17 -11.29 -38.21 1.63
N LEU A 18 -10.02 -38.61 1.77
CA LEU A 18 -8.95 -37.65 1.98
C LEU A 18 -9.00 -36.76 0.74
N SER A 19 -9.89 -35.79 0.77
CA SER A 19 -9.69 -34.55 0.05
C SER A 19 -8.37 -34.02 0.60
N THR A 20 -7.29 -34.36 -0.10
CA THR A 20 -6.17 -33.47 -0.29
C THR A 20 -6.73 -32.19 -0.88
N ALA A 21 -7.35 -31.37 -0.03
CA ALA A 21 -7.24 -29.93 -0.13
C ALA A 21 -5.76 -29.63 0.08
N CYS A 22 -4.96 -29.93 -0.95
CA CYS A 22 -3.61 -29.44 -1.10
C CYS A 22 -3.76 -27.96 -1.43
N GLY A 23 -4.22 -27.18 -0.45
CA GLY A 23 -3.85 -25.79 -0.37
C GLY A 23 -2.34 -25.84 -0.21
N SER A 24 -1.63 -25.49 -1.27
CA SER A 24 -0.20 -25.20 -1.25
C SER A 24 0.06 -24.24 -0.09
N SER A 25 0.39 -24.75 1.10
CA SER A 25 0.82 -23.91 2.22
C SER A 25 2.29 -23.53 1.96
N THR A 26 2.45 -22.58 1.05
CA THR A 26 3.69 -21.88 0.72
C THR A 26 4.25 -21.07 1.88
N ASP A 27 3.66 -21.13 3.08
CA ASP A 27 4.13 -20.45 4.30
C ASP A 27 5.56 -20.82 4.68
N SER A 28 6.03 -22.00 4.26
CA SER A 28 7.42 -22.46 4.45
C SER A 28 8.38 -22.01 3.35
N GLU A 29 7.89 -21.39 2.26
CA GLU A 29 8.71 -20.89 1.17
C GLU A 29 9.66 -19.81 1.68
N TYR A 30 10.97 -20.03 1.49
CA TYR A 30 11.98 -19.05 1.85
C TYR A 30 12.11 -17.99 0.76
N ILE A 31 11.90 -16.73 1.12
CA ILE A 31 12.01 -15.58 0.21
C ILE A 31 13.15 -14.70 0.71
N GLN A 32 14.14 -14.49 -0.17
CA GLN A 32 15.25 -13.58 0.05
C GLN A 32 14.98 -12.26 -0.65
N SER A 33 15.25 -11.15 0.03
CA SER A 33 15.10 -9.79 -0.47
C SER A 33 13.73 -9.52 -1.12
N PRO A 34 12.62 -9.61 -0.36
CA PRO A 34 11.28 -9.51 -0.93
C PRO A 34 10.96 -8.13 -1.49
N VAL A 35 10.06 -8.11 -2.48
CA VAL A 35 9.42 -6.89 -2.99
C VAL A 35 7.93 -6.92 -2.67
N PHE A 36 7.49 -5.91 -1.92
CA PHE A 36 6.09 -5.65 -1.64
C PHE A 36 5.54 -4.71 -2.70
N GLN A 37 4.56 -5.17 -3.46
CA GLN A 37 3.85 -4.34 -4.44
C GLN A 37 2.42 -4.09 -3.96
N MET A 38 2.02 -2.82 -3.93
CA MET A 38 0.74 -2.36 -3.39
C MET A 38 0.20 -1.16 -4.19
N GLN A 39 -1.11 -0.92 -4.14
CA GLN A 39 -1.67 0.37 -4.56
C GLN A 39 -1.95 1.21 -3.33
N ILE A 40 -1.44 2.44 -3.33
CA ILE A 40 -1.51 3.36 -2.19
C ILE A 40 -2.06 4.71 -2.63
N SER A 41 -3.03 5.23 -1.90
CA SER A 41 -3.36 6.66 -1.90
C SER A 41 -2.38 7.34 -0.92
N PRO A 42 -1.46 8.17 -1.42
CA PRO A 42 -0.37 8.69 -0.61
C PRO A 42 -0.90 9.70 0.44
N PRO A 43 -0.28 9.75 1.63
CA PRO A 43 -0.50 10.81 2.60
C PRO A 43 -0.29 12.20 2.00
N VAL A 44 -1.00 13.20 2.50
CA VAL A 44 -0.86 14.59 2.04
C VAL A 44 0.60 15.06 2.09
N GLY A 45 1.36 14.66 3.11
CA GLY A 45 2.77 15.03 3.28
C GLY A 45 3.71 14.53 2.18
N TRP A 46 3.29 13.54 1.41
CA TRP A 46 4.04 12.97 0.29
C TRP A 46 3.73 13.66 -1.04
N THR A 47 2.83 14.63 -1.01
CA THR A 47 2.52 15.50 -2.15
C THR A 47 3.11 16.89 -1.90
N TYR A 48 3.22 17.68 -2.96
CA TYR A 48 3.68 19.07 -2.86
C TYR A 48 2.75 20.02 -3.62
N PHE A 49 2.76 21.29 -3.22
CA PHE A 49 2.01 22.34 -3.92
C PHE A 49 2.93 23.07 -4.91
N PRO A 50 2.40 23.68 -5.98
CA PRO A 50 3.21 24.44 -6.92
C PRO A 50 3.80 25.70 -6.28
N SER A 51 5.00 26.07 -6.72
CA SER A 51 5.69 27.30 -6.29
C SER A 51 5.04 28.58 -6.83
N THR A 52 4.23 28.46 -7.89
CA THR A 52 3.45 29.56 -8.47
C THR A 52 1.97 29.16 -8.50
N PRO A 53 1.05 30.04 -8.09
CA PRO A 53 -0.37 29.71 -8.09
C PRO A 53 -0.83 29.42 -9.53
N SER A 54 -1.66 28.40 -9.70
CA SER A 54 -2.22 28.06 -11.02
C SER A 54 -3.04 29.19 -11.65
N VAL A 55 -3.56 30.11 -10.84
CA VAL A 55 -4.23 31.34 -11.28
C VAL A 55 -3.41 32.53 -10.82
N THR A 56 -2.94 33.36 -11.76
CA THR A 56 -1.99 34.47 -11.54
C THR A 56 -2.46 35.55 -10.57
N SER A 57 -3.75 35.57 -10.20
CA SER A 57 -4.35 36.54 -9.27
C SER A 57 -4.82 35.91 -7.95
N GLN A 58 -4.35 34.70 -7.60
CA GLN A 58 -4.79 34.00 -6.39
C GLN A 58 -3.61 33.52 -5.53
N ALA A 59 -3.86 33.32 -4.23
CA ALA A 59 -2.92 32.67 -3.34
C ALA A 59 -2.73 31.19 -3.72
N ILE A 60 -1.58 30.62 -3.38
CA ILE A 60 -1.34 29.17 -3.52
C ILE A 60 -2.19 28.44 -2.49
N TRP A 61 -3.06 27.55 -2.96
CA TRP A 61 -3.91 26.74 -2.11
C TRP A 61 -3.31 25.35 -1.92
N TYR A 62 -3.01 25.03 -0.68
CA TYR A 62 -2.38 23.78 -0.26
C TYR A 62 -3.21 23.06 0.79
N PHE A 63 -2.95 21.77 0.97
CA PHE A 63 -3.51 20.99 2.06
C PHE A 63 -2.65 21.14 3.32
N VAL A 64 -3.27 21.13 4.50
CA VAL A 64 -2.53 21.18 5.76
C VAL A 64 -1.60 19.97 5.85
N GLY A 65 -0.31 20.22 6.08
CA GLY A 65 0.72 19.17 6.19
C GLY A 65 1.35 18.73 4.86
N GLN A 66 0.97 19.36 3.75
CA GLN A 66 1.58 19.15 2.43
C GLN A 66 3.02 19.68 2.39
N SER A 67 3.89 19.03 1.62
CA SER A 67 5.28 19.47 1.47
C SER A 67 5.38 20.68 0.54
N ASN A 68 6.43 21.48 0.75
CA ASN A 68 6.73 22.69 -0.02
C ASN A 68 7.30 22.41 -1.41
N ASP A 69 8.01 21.29 -1.57
CA ASP A 69 8.66 20.90 -2.81
C ASP A 69 8.75 19.37 -2.96
N THR A 70 9.09 18.91 -4.16
CA THR A 70 9.23 17.49 -4.51
C THR A 70 10.29 16.78 -3.66
N THR A 71 11.42 17.43 -3.36
CA THR A 71 12.53 16.81 -2.61
C THR A 71 12.12 16.53 -1.17
N THR A 72 11.48 17.50 -0.51
CA THR A 72 10.95 17.37 0.84
C THR A 72 9.86 16.30 0.88
N ALA A 73 8.96 16.30 -0.09
CA ALA A 73 7.92 15.26 -0.21
C ALA A 73 8.53 13.86 -0.36
N LYS A 74 9.55 13.70 -1.21
CA LYS A 74 10.26 12.43 -1.42
C LYS A 74 10.98 11.97 -0.16
N ASN A 75 11.71 12.86 0.50
CA ASN A 75 12.43 12.55 1.74
C ASN A 75 11.48 12.10 2.85
N ARG A 76 10.29 12.71 2.97
CA ARG A 76 9.26 12.28 3.91
C ARG A 76 8.72 10.90 3.56
N ALA A 77 8.35 10.67 2.30
CA ALA A 77 7.90 9.35 1.86
C ALA A 77 8.92 8.26 2.14
N ASP A 78 10.20 8.51 1.82
CA ASP A 78 11.29 7.57 2.05
C ASP A 78 11.48 7.27 3.54
N THR A 79 11.49 8.31 4.37
CA THR A 79 11.67 8.16 5.82
C THR A 79 10.51 7.37 6.43
N GLU A 80 9.28 7.70 6.06
CA GLU A 80 8.08 7.08 6.61
C GLU A 80 7.94 5.61 6.15
N LEU A 81 8.22 5.31 4.87
CA LEU A 81 8.24 3.95 4.34
C LEU A 81 9.32 3.08 4.98
N THR A 82 10.55 3.61 5.10
CA THR A 82 11.65 2.90 5.74
C THR A 82 11.36 2.66 7.22
N ALA A 83 10.84 3.65 7.94
CA ALA A 83 10.47 3.50 9.34
C ALA A 83 9.37 2.45 9.54
N ALA A 84 8.29 2.51 8.74
CA ALA A 84 7.21 1.53 8.81
C ALA A 84 7.70 0.11 8.53
N MET A 85 8.59 -0.07 7.54
CA MET A 85 9.12 -1.38 7.19
C MET A 85 10.06 -1.92 8.26
N LEU A 86 10.95 -1.11 8.82
CA LEU A 86 11.83 -1.53 9.91
C LEU A 86 11.03 -1.92 11.17
N GLU A 87 9.99 -1.15 11.51
CA GLU A 87 9.09 -1.53 12.60
C GLU A 87 8.37 -2.86 12.34
N ALA A 88 7.94 -3.09 11.10
CA ALA A 88 7.29 -4.34 10.72
C ALA A 88 8.24 -5.56 10.78
N LEU A 89 9.51 -5.38 10.39
CA LEU A 89 10.54 -6.42 10.52
C LEU A 89 10.79 -6.77 11.99
N ILE A 90 10.90 -5.75 12.87
CA ILE A 90 11.08 -5.95 14.31
C ILE A 90 9.87 -6.68 14.90
N ALA A 91 8.64 -6.31 14.51
CA ALA A 91 7.42 -6.97 14.97
C ALA A 91 7.33 -8.44 14.55
N ALA A 92 7.95 -8.82 13.44
CA ALA A 92 8.06 -10.20 12.96
C ALA A 92 9.27 -10.96 13.54
N ASP A 93 10.00 -10.39 14.51
CA ASP A 93 11.20 -10.96 15.12
C ASP A 93 12.34 -11.22 14.09
N LEU A 94 12.43 -10.37 13.07
CA LEU A 94 13.49 -10.44 12.07
C LEU A 94 14.63 -9.47 12.39
N ASN A 95 15.88 -9.93 12.20
CA ASN A 95 17.07 -9.13 12.43
C ASN A 95 17.22 -8.02 11.38
N THR A 96 17.15 -6.75 11.81
CA THR A 96 17.26 -5.57 10.94
C THR A 96 18.69 -5.10 10.69
N ASN A 97 19.71 -5.74 11.26
CA ASN A 97 21.10 -5.33 11.09
C ASN A 97 21.55 -5.48 9.63
N GLY A 98 21.97 -4.37 9.01
CA GLY A 98 22.43 -4.36 7.61
C GLY A 98 21.31 -4.42 6.57
N VAL A 99 20.04 -4.34 6.99
CA VAL A 99 18.89 -4.30 6.09
C VAL A 99 18.78 -2.94 5.42
N THR A 100 18.56 -2.96 4.10
CA THR A 100 18.30 -1.75 3.31
C THR A 100 16.87 -1.79 2.77
N VAL A 101 16.11 -0.73 2.99
CA VAL A 101 14.76 -0.55 2.44
C VAL A 101 14.82 0.51 1.34
N SER A 102 14.30 0.19 0.15
CA SER A 102 14.17 1.13 -0.96
C SER A 102 12.75 1.12 -1.52
N ASN A 103 12.34 2.23 -2.14
CA ASN A 103 11.03 2.37 -2.77
C ASN A 103 11.12 3.18 -4.07
N ASP A 104 10.11 3.01 -4.93
CA ASP A 104 9.99 3.70 -6.22
C ASP A 104 9.00 4.88 -6.21
N PHE A 105 8.53 5.31 -5.04
CA PHE A 105 7.53 6.37 -4.92
C PHE A 105 7.99 7.68 -5.56
N GLN A 106 7.10 8.32 -6.32
CA GLN A 106 7.32 9.66 -6.87
C GLN A 106 6.24 10.62 -6.38
N PRO A 107 6.61 11.70 -5.66
CA PRO A 107 5.68 12.74 -5.25
C PRO A 107 4.98 13.39 -6.43
N ILE A 108 3.71 13.75 -6.24
CA ILE A 108 2.95 14.50 -7.23
C ILE A 108 2.61 15.91 -6.74
N GLN A 109 2.50 16.82 -7.70
CA GLN A 109 2.03 18.18 -7.45
C GLN A 109 0.51 18.20 -7.44
N VAL A 110 -0.10 18.66 -6.34
CA VAL A 110 -1.56 18.85 -6.26
C VAL A 110 -1.91 20.12 -5.51
N GLU A 111 -2.95 20.80 -5.97
CA GLU A 111 -3.54 21.96 -5.30
C GLU A 111 -4.85 21.60 -4.59
N ASN A 112 -5.21 22.41 -3.61
CA ASN A 112 -6.51 22.33 -2.93
C ASN A 112 -7.52 23.27 -3.62
N PRO A 113 -8.61 22.75 -4.22
CA PRO A 113 -9.56 23.59 -4.93
C PRO A 113 -10.46 24.37 -3.95
N GLN A 114 -10.46 25.70 -4.06
CA GLN A 114 -11.31 26.58 -3.26
C GLN A 114 -12.56 27.11 -3.97
N THR A 115 -12.64 27.01 -5.30
CA THR A 115 -13.76 27.58 -6.07
C THR A 115 -14.28 26.60 -7.12
N THR A 116 -15.51 26.85 -7.59
CA THR A 116 -16.21 26.01 -8.57
C THR A 116 -15.64 26.10 -9.99
N THR A 117 -14.56 26.87 -10.21
CA THR A 117 -14.05 27.16 -11.56
C THR A 117 -12.52 27.28 -11.62
N PRO A 118 -11.78 26.23 -11.25
CA PRO A 118 -10.34 26.30 -11.17
C PRO A 118 -9.72 26.12 -12.57
N THR A 119 -9.26 27.22 -13.17
CA THR A 119 -8.43 27.20 -14.39
C THR A 119 -6.99 26.97 -13.94
N GLY A 120 -6.47 25.74 -14.02
CA GLY A 120 -5.19 25.46 -13.38
C GLY A 120 -4.69 24.01 -13.43
N SER A 121 -3.75 23.72 -12.52
CA SER A 121 -3.06 22.42 -12.35
C SER A 121 -3.99 21.30 -11.86
N LEU A 122 -3.39 20.16 -11.47
CA LEU A 122 -4.08 19.02 -10.86
C LEU A 122 -4.60 19.37 -9.46
N TYR A 123 -5.89 19.13 -9.22
CA TYR A 123 -6.52 19.33 -7.92
C TYR A 123 -6.66 18.02 -7.17
N GLY A 124 -6.43 18.05 -5.86
CA GLY A 124 -6.61 16.91 -4.99
C GLY A 124 -7.95 16.89 -4.26
N LYS A 125 -8.37 15.70 -3.85
CA LYS A 125 -9.38 15.48 -2.79
C LYS A 125 -8.73 14.66 -1.70
N VAL A 126 -8.75 15.19 -0.48
CA VAL A 126 -8.14 14.55 0.69
C VAL A 126 -9.22 14.01 1.60
N GLU A 127 -9.11 12.73 1.94
CA GLU A 127 -9.98 12.06 2.91
C GLU A 127 -9.09 11.25 3.85
N GLY A 128 -9.36 11.28 5.17
CA GLY A 128 -8.56 10.55 6.15
C GLY A 128 -7.07 10.95 6.23
N GLY A 129 -6.65 12.05 5.57
CA GLY A 129 -5.25 12.48 5.50
C GLY A 129 -4.45 11.93 4.30
N ALA A 130 -5.09 11.17 3.41
CA ALA A 130 -4.52 10.72 2.14
C ALA A 130 -5.17 11.44 0.95
N LEU A 131 -4.45 11.54 -0.15
CA LEU A 131 -4.97 11.97 -1.44
C LEU A 131 -5.71 10.81 -2.11
N VAL A 132 -7.05 10.83 -2.02
CA VAL A 132 -7.90 9.71 -2.48
C VAL A 132 -8.41 9.87 -3.91
N ALA A 133 -8.46 11.12 -4.39
CA ALA A 133 -8.92 11.40 -5.74
C ALA A 133 -8.24 12.65 -6.29
N THR A 134 -8.16 12.74 -7.61
CA THR A 134 -7.63 13.91 -8.31
C THR A 134 -8.58 14.35 -9.42
N ALA A 135 -8.51 15.62 -9.80
CA ALA A 135 -9.24 16.17 -10.93
C ALA A 135 -8.32 17.12 -11.71
N PRO A 136 -8.26 17.03 -13.05
CA PRO A 136 -7.58 18.06 -13.82
C PRO A 136 -8.31 19.40 -13.66
N GLY A 137 -7.60 20.51 -13.83
CA GLY A 137 -8.22 21.82 -13.93
C GLY A 137 -9.21 21.88 -15.09
N VAL A 138 -10.25 22.69 -14.93
CA VAL A 138 -11.36 22.79 -15.88
C VAL A 138 -11.56 24.23 -16.32
N SER A 139 -12.26 24.42 -17.44
CA SER A 139 -12.66 25.75 -17.90
C SER A 139 -13.51 26.47 -16.86
N THR A 140 -13.40 27.80 -16.84
CA THR A 140 -14.25 28.64 -16.00
C THR A 140 -15.73 28.37 -16.29
N GLY A 141 -16.46 27.96 -15.27
CA GLY A 141 -17.88 27.62 -15.27
C GLY A 141 -18.17 26.12 -15.14
N SER A 142 -17.14 25.26 -15.18
CA SER A 142 -17.28 23.81 -15.16
C SER A 142 -16.98 23.20 -13.80
N THR A 143 -17.71 22.14 -13.42
CA THR A 143 -17.49 21.40 -12.18
C THR A 143 -16.28 20.46 -12.30
N LEU A 144 -15.46 20.38 -11.25
CA LEU A 144 -14.41 19.36 -11.15
C LEU A 144 -15.01 17.95 -11.03
N THR A 145 -14.59 17.05 -11.92
CA THR A 145 -14.92 15.62 -11.83
C THR A 145 -13.71 14.88 -11.28
N TYR A 146 -13.82 14.39 -10.05
CA TYR A 146 -12.76 13.65 -9.38
C TYR A 146 -12.76 12.18 -9.79
N THR A 147 -11.57 11.66 -10.05
CA THR A 147 -11.32 10.24 -10.27
C THR A 147 -10.46 9.70 -9.13
N ALA A 148 -10.75 8.45 -8.73
CA ALA A 148 -9.97 7.77 -7.69
C ALA A 148 -8.48 7.78 -8.06
N TYR A 149 -7.63 8.10 -7.08
CA TYR A 149 -6.21 8.22 -7.25
C TYR A 149 -5.47 7.29 -6.30
N HIS A 150 -4.68 6.40 -6.89
CA HIS A 150 -3.78 5.48 -6.21
C HIS A 150 -2.53 5.31 -7.07
N VAL A 151 -1.40 5.09 -6.40
CA VAL A 151 -0.10 4.87 -7.01
C VAL A 151 0.32 3.44 -6.75
N THR A 152 0.86 2.78 -7.78
CA THR A 152 1.54 1.50 -7.58
C THR A 152 2.88 1.77 -6.90
N LEU A 153 3.03 1.29 -5.68
CA LEU A 153 4.24 1.41 -4.88
C LEU A 153 4.92 0.05 -4.77
N ARG A 154 6.23 0.04 -5.01
CA ARG A 154 7.10 -1.10 -4.73
C ARG A 154 8.06 -0.74 -3.61
N VAL A 155 8.07 -1.57 -2.56
CA VAL A 155 9.04 -1.49 -1.47
C VAL A 155 9.92 -2.73 -1.53
N THR A 156 11.22 -2.53 -1.76
CA THR A 156 12.22 -3.61 -1.79
C THR A 156 12.95 -3.63 -0.45
N VAL A 157 13.00 -4.80 0.18
CA VAL A 157 13.80 -5.02 1.38
C VAL A 157 14.99 -5.88 0.99
N SER A 158 16.21 -5.42 1.24
CA SER A 158 17.45 -6.09 0.85
C SER A 158 18.22 -6.57 2.06
N ASN A 159 19.07 -7.60 1.86
CA ASN A 159 19.94 -8.21 2.87
C ASN A 159 19.20 -8.94 4.00
N ILE A 160 18.01 -9.47 3.71
CA ILE A 160 17.22 -10.26 4.67
C ILE A 160 16.43 -11.34 3.92
N GLY A 161 16.24 -12.47 4.57
CA GLY A 161 15.40 -13.54 4.08
C GLY A 161 14.68 -14.21 5.23
N ALA A 162 13.47 -14.65 4.95
CA ALA A 162 12.61 -15.33 5.89
C ALA A 162 11.62 -16.22 5.14
N THR A 163 10.88 -17.05 5.87
CA THR A 163 9.78 -17.80 5.26
C THR A 163 8.60 -16.88 4.97
N ARG A 164 7.75 -17.27 4.01
CA ARG A 164 6.53 -16.54 3.65
C ARG A 164 5.63 -16.28 4.86
N PHE A 165 5.60 -17.17 5.85
CA PHE A 165 4.94 -16.93 7.13
C PHE A 165 5.37 -15.61 7.78
N TYR A 166 6.67 -15.38 7.94
CA TYR A 166 7.19 -14.13 8.52
C TYR A 166 6.91 -12.94 7.60
N TRP A 167 7.01 -13.12 6.29
CA TRP A 167 6.70 -12.05 5.34
C TRP A 167 5.24 -11.61 5.38
N ASN A 168 4.30 -12.53 5.60
CA ASN A 168 2.89 -12.19 5.81
C ASN A 168 2.68 -11.39 7.11
N ILE A 169 3.46 -11.65 8.17
CA ILE A 169 3.42 -10.85 9.40
C ILE A 169 3.96 -9.44 9.14
N VAL A 170 5.10 -9.35 8.44
CA VAL A 170 5.71 -8.08 8.04
C VAL A 170 4.74 -7.27 7.18
N GLU A 171 4.11 -7.90 6.18
CA GLU A 171 3.13 -7.28 5.31
C GLU A 171 1.98 -6.65 6.11
N ASN A 172 1.29 -7.44 6.92
CA ASN A 172 0.15 -6.96 7.70
C ASN A 172 0.54 -5.84 8.66
N THR A 173 1.70 -5.98 9.33
CA THR A 173 2.19 -4.96 10.25
C THR A 173 2.56 -3.68 9.52
N PHE A 174 3.25 -3.79 8.38
CA PHE A 174 3.63 -2.67 7.54
C PHE A 174 2.40 -1.87 7.10
N LEU A 175 1.38 -2.54 6.56
CA LEU A 175 0.14 -1.90 6.13
C LEU A 175 -0.59 -1.21 7.29
N GLN A 176 -0.61 -1.85 8.46
CA GLN A 176 -1.22 -1.29 9.66
C GLN A 176 -0.48 -0.02 10.12
N LYS A 177 0.85 -0.04 10.14
CA LYS A 177 1.68 1.11 10.52
C LYS A 177 1.52 2.26 9.55
N MET A 178 1.54 1.97 8.25
CA MET A 178 1.32 2.94 7.19
C MET A 178 -0.05 3.62 7.30
N THR A 179 -1.09 2.85 7.59
CA THR A 179 -2.45 3.38 7.74
C THR A 179 -2.62 4.21 9.00
N MET A 180 -2.17 3.70 10.15
CA MET A 180 -2.42 4.35 11.45
C MET A 180 -1.50 5.53 11.74
N ASN A 181 -0.21 5.42 11.40
CA ASN A 181 0.79 6.43 11.77
C ASN A 181 0.96 7.48 10.68
N TYR A 182 0.91 7.05 9.41
CA TYR A 182 1.23 7.92 8.26
C TYR A 182 0.00 8.28 7.44
N LYS A 183 -1.18 7.75 7.78
CA LYS A 183 -2.47 8.06 7.12
C LYS A 183 -2.52 7.63 5.65
N ALA A 184 -1.67 6.70 5.23
CA ALA A 184 -1.75 6.13 3.90
C ALA A 184 -3.00 5.26 3.79
N GLN A 185 -3.61 5.18 2.60
CA GLN A 185 -4.72 4.27 2.35
C GLN A 185 -4.34 3.29 1.26
N PHE A 186 -4.71 2.02 1.43
CA PHE A 186 -4.39 0.96 0.48
C PHE A 186 -5.64 0.53 -0.28
N THR A 187 -5.47 0.23 -1.56
CA THR A 187 -6.56 -0.27 -2.41
C THR A 187 -6.15 -1.57 -3.08
N GLY A 188 -6.93 -2.64 -2.91
CA GLY A 188 -6.63 -3.95 -3.49
C GLY A 188 -5.57 -4.75 -2.72
N ASP A 189 -5.22 -5.92 -3.26
CA ASP A 189 -4.33 -6.87 -2.62
C ASP A 189 -2.86 -6.43 -2.70
N VAL A 190 -2.13 -6.67 -1.62
CA VAL A 190 -0.68 -6.49 -1.57
C VAL A 190 -0.01 -7.81 -1.90
N THR A 191 1.03 -7.75 -2.72
CA THR A 191 1.72 -8.96 -3.20
C THR A 191 3.19 -8.94 -2.80
N VAL A 192 3.63 -10.03 -2.18
CA VAL A 192 5.04 -10.27 -1.85
C VAL A 192 5.64 -11.18 -2.90
N THR A 193 6.60 -10.62 -3.65
CA THR A 193 7.27 -11.31 -4.76
C THR A 193 8.76 -11.47 -4.48
N LYS A 194 9.34 -12.54 -5.03
CA LYS A 194 10.78 -12.74 -5.10
C LYS A 194 11.38 -11.85 -6.19
N VAL A 195 12.60 -11.38 -5.96
CA VAL A 195 13.43 -10.73 -6.99
C VAL A 195 14.26 -11.77 -7.70
#